data_AF-A0A2T4UHJ8-F1
#
_entry.id   AF-A0A2T4UHJ8-F1
#
_cell.length_a   1.000
_cell.length_b   1.000
_cell.length_c   1.000
_cell.angle_alpha   90.00
_cell.angle_beta   90.00
_cell.angle_gamma   90.00
#
_symmetry.space_group_name_H-M   'P 1'
#
loop_
_entity.id
_entity.type
_entity.pdbx_description
1 polymer ?
#
loop_
_entity_poly.entity_id
_entity_poly.type
_entity_poly.pdbx_seq_one_letter_code
_entity_poly.pdbx_strand_id
1 'polypeptide(L)'
;MAATPTKVADAYFDAIARHDLEAAVALWAPGGREHVRGQVDTVAPEGVRAFLGGLLAAVPDLRFEVVAKTVQRERVAVRWVATGTFTGQAYQGIAATGARIRLEGIDELQVRDGLIVENNAYTDGMTFARQIGLLPEPGTPAYGRLAAAANARTRATRRLAGSRPEEIADGVWLVRGGVPRSMNVYLVRDPADGRIVVFDAGIRAMTAAVARAGAALGGIKQVVLGHGHQDHRGAAPGLRVPVLCHPDDVAIAQGDGGFSGFDLSLLKPPARWLYPHLLKTWDGGPVEIAGTVQEGDAVAGFEVVHCPGHADGLIALWRSSDRLALSSDVFYTANPETGQHGAPRVPLRAFNLDHEQARASIRKLAALRPAAAWPGHAEGISGDVESQLLRAAETT
;
A
#
# COMPACT_ATOMS: atom_id res chain seq x y z
N MET A 1 -20.42 -47.10 -7.26
CA MET A 1 -19.95 -45.98 -8.11
C MET A 1 -20.16 -44.71 -7.33
N ALA A 2 -19.13 -43.87 -7.19
CA ALA A 2 -19.27 -42.56 -6.55
C ALA A 2 -20.31 -41.70 -7.29
N ALA A 3 -21.02 -40.84 -6.56
CA ALA A 3 -22.00 -39.93 -7.17
C ALA A 3 -21.29 -38.98 -8.15
N THR A 4 -21.94 -38.70 -9.28
CA THR A 4 -21.38 -37.73 -10.24
C THR A 4 -21.40 -36.32 -9.64
N PRO A 5 -20.48 -35.42 -10.03
CA PRO A 5 -20.45 -34.04 -9.54
C PRO A 5 -21.80 -33.33 -9.65
N THR A 6 -22.52 -33.54 -10.76
CA THR A 6 -23.87 -33.00 -10.95
C THR A 6 -24.87 -33.50 -9.90
N LYS A 7 -24.85 -34.80 -9.57
CA LYS A 7 -25.76 -35.37 -8.55
C LYS A 7 -25.46 -34.84 -7.15
N VAL A 8 -24.17 -34.64 -6.83
CA VAL A 8 -23.75 -34.06 -5.55
C VAL A 8 -24.21 -32.61 -5.44
N ALA A 9 -24.00 -31.81 -6.48
CA ALA A 9 -24.48 -30.42 -6.52
C ALA A 9 -26.01 -30.35 -6.38
N ASP A 10 -26.75 -31.19 -7.10
CA ASP A 10 -28.21 -31.23 -7.02
C ASP A 10 -28.69 -31.60 -5.62
N ALA A 11 -28.12 -32.66 -5.03
CA ALA A 11 -28.44 -33.05 -3.67
C ALA A 11 -28.13 -31.94 -2.65
N TYR A 12 -27.05 -31.19 -2.85
CA TYR A 12 -26.64 -30.10 -1.95
C TYR A 12 -27.61 -28.93 -1.97
N PHE A 13 -27.91 -28.41 -3.16
CA PHE A 13 -28.86 -27.30 -3.29
C PHE A 13 -30.29 -27.72 -2.94
N ASP A 14 -30.68 -28.96 -3.23
CA ASP A 14 -31.98 -29.50 -2.82
C ASP A 14 -32.08 -29.62 -1.28
N ALA A 15 -31.00 -30.02 -0.61
CA ALA A 15 -30.97 -30.07 0.85
C ALA A 15 -31.14 -28.67 1.47
N ILE A 16 -30.44 -27.67 0.93
CA ILE A 16 -30.60 -26.26 1.35
C ILE A 16 -32.04 -25.78 1.09
N ALA A 17 -32.59 -26.06 -0.10
CA ALA A 17 -33.95 -25.66 -0.45
C ALA A 17 -35.02 -26.28 0.46
N ARG A 18 -34.77 -27.47 1.01
CA ARG A 18 -35.63 -28.13 2.01
C ARG A 18 -35.31 -27.78 3.46
N HIS A 19 -34.34 -26.90 3.70
CA HIS A 19 -33.83 -26.53 5.02
C HIS A 19 -33.27 -27.73 5.81
N ASP A 20 -32.77 -28.74 5.09
CA ASP A 20 -32.17 -29.94 5.65
C ASP A 20 -30.65 -29.73 5.81
N LEU A 21 -30.30 -29.06 6.92
CA LEU A 21 -28.92 -28.67 7.22
C LEU A 21 -27.96 -29.86 7.26
N GLU A 22 -28.35 -30.95 7.92
CA GLU A 22 -27.46 -32.10 8.08
C GLU A 22 -27.27 -32.86 6.76
N ALA A 23 -28.31 -32.96 5.91
CA ALA A 23 -28.13 -33.51 4.57
C ALA A 23 -27.19 -32.66 3.70
N ALA A 24 -27.28 -31.32 3.81
CA ALA A 24 -26.37 -30.42 3.09
C ALA A 24 -24.92 -30.58 3.57
N VAL A 25 -24.70 -30.65 4.88
CA VAL A 25 -23.37 -30.81 5.50
C VAL A 25 -22.77 -32.19 5.19
N ALA A 26 -23.58 -33.24 5.13
CA ALA A 26 -23.11 -34.61 4.83
C ALA A 26 -22.51 -34.77 3.42
N LEU A 27 -22.77 -33.83 2.51
CA LEU A 27 -22.22 -33.83 1.15
C LEU A 27 -20.82 -33.23 1.06
N TRP A 28 -20.28 -32.71 2.17
CA TRP A 28 -18.95 -32.13 2.24
C TRP A 28 -17.89 -33.15 2.69
N ALA A 29 -16.71 -33.07 2.10
CA ALA A 29 -15.55 -33.79 2.59
C ALA A 29 -15.05 -33.15 3.90
N PRO A 30 -14.57 -33.93 4.88
CA PRO A 30 -13.85 -33.38 6.03
C PRO A 30 -12.66 -32.52 5.57
N GLY A 31 -12.59 -31.28 6.05
CA GLY A 31 -11.56 -30.33 5.61
C GLY A 31 -11.89 -29.59 4.30
N GLY A 32 -13.06 -29.83 3.70
CA GLY A 32 -13.53 -29.09 2.53
C GLY A 32 -13.70 -27.60 2.82
N ARG A 33 -13.46 -26.75 1.82
CA ARG A 33 -13.37 -25.29 2.02
C ARG A 33 -14.55 -24.55 1.40
N GLU A 34 -15.21 -23.73 2.20
CA GLU A 34 -16.28 -22.83 1.74
C GLU A 34 -15.73 -21.40 1.68
N HIS A 35 -15.78 -20.82 0.48
CA HIS A 35 -15.31 -19.47 0.18
C HIS A 35 -16.46 -18.64 -0.39
N VAL A 36 -17.23 -17.99 0.48
CA VAL A 36 -18.20 -16.96 0.09
C VAL A 36 -17.47 -15.65 -0.06
N ARG A 37 -17.18 -15.26 -1.31
CA ARG A 37 -16.26 -14.16 -1.60
C ARG A 37 -16.71 -12.84 -0.96
N GLY A 38 -15.84 -12.29 -0.12
CA GLY A 38 -16.07 -11.05 0.62
C GLY A 38 -16.95 -11.19 1.87
N GLN A 39 -17.31 -12.41 2.28
CA GLN A 39 -18.19 -12.65 3.44
C GLN A 39 -17.64 -13.70 4.40
N VAL A 40 -17.43 -14.94 3.94
CA VAL A 40 -17.13 -16.09 4.81
C VAL A 40 -16.04 -16.95 4.18
N ASP A 41 -15.00 -17.26 4.97
CA ASP A 41 -14.03 -18.31 4.69
C ASP A 41 -14.09 -19.33 5.83
N THR A 42 -14.48 -20.57 5.54
CA THR A 42 -14.67 -21.59 6.57
C THR A 42 -14.40 -23.01 6.07
N VAL A 43 -14.42 -23.97 6.99
CA VAL A 43 -14.04 -25.37 6.73
C VAL A 43 -15.13 -26.33 7.18
N ALA A 44 -15.43 -27.33 6.35
CA ALA A 44 -16.40 -28.37 6.63
C ALA A 44 -15.86 -29.43 7.61
N PRO A 45 -16.74 -30.05 8.43
CA PRO A 45 -18.18 -29.87 8.43
C PRO A 45 -18.69 -28.73 9.36
N GLU A 46 -18.01 -28.42 10.46
CA GLU A 46 -18.52 -27.51 11.50
C GLU A 46 -18.72 -26.08 11.00
N GLY A 47 -17.75 -25.58 10.21
CA GLY A 47 -17.80 -24.24 9.65
C GLY A 47 -18.95 -24.05 8.67
N VAL A 48 -19.13 -25.03 7.77
CA VAL A 48 -20.25 -25.06 6.82
C VAL A 48 -21.59 -25.18 7.55
N ARG A 49 -21.67 -26.05 8.57
CA ARG A 49 -22.88 -26.20 9.40
C ARG A 49 -23.26 -24.87 10.06
N ALA A 50 -22.30 -24.19 10.68
CA ALA A 50 -22.54 -22.91 11.35
C ALA A 50 -22.99 -21.83 10.34
N PHE A 51 -22.36 -21.78 9.17
CA PHE A 51 -22.68 -20.83 8.12
C PHE A 51 -24.10 -21.04 7.56
N LEU A 52 -24.43 -22.25 7.09
CA LEU A 52 -25.74 -22.56 6.53
C LEU A 52 -26.84 -22.46 7.60
N GLY A 53 -26.57 -22.93 8.82
CA GLY A 53 -27.50 -22.81 9.94
C GLY A 53 -27.81 -21.34 10.27
N GLY A 54 -26.79 -20.48 10.27
CA GLY A 54 -26.97 -19.04 10.48
C GLY A 54 -27.81 -18.37 9.37
N LEU A 55 -27.61 -18.77 8.11
CA LEU A 55 -28.40 -18.28 6.98
C LEU A 55 -29.88 -18.69 7.09
N LEU A 56 -30.15 -19.97 7.36
CA LEU A 56 -31.51 -20.49 7.53
C LEU A 56 -32.21 -19.88 8.75
N ALA A 57 -31.47 -19.67 9.85
CA ALA A 57 -31.99 -19.01 11.04
C ALA A 57 -32.28 -17.50 10.83
N ALA A 58 -31.54 -16.85 9.93
CA ALA A 58 -31.74 -15.44 9.58
C ALA A 58 -32.93 -15.23 8.64
N VAL A 59 -33.15 -16.16 7.72
CA VAL A 59 -34.22 -16.10 6.71
C VAL A 59 -35.05 -17.39 6.79
N PRO A 60 -35.96 -17.52 7.78
CA PRO A 60 -36.67 -18.78 8.03
C PRO A 60 -37.59 -19.25 6.90
N ASP A 61 -37.95 -18.36 5.97
CA ASP A 61 -38.76 -18.64 4.79
C ASP A 61 -37.92 -18.70 3.49
N LEU A 62 -36.59 -18.90 3.62
CA LEU A 62 -35.66 -18.95 2.49
C LEU A 62 -36.12 -19.97 1.44
N ARG A 63 -36.22 -19.54 0.19
CA ARG A 63 -36.42 -20.41 -0.97
C ARG A 63 -35.20 -20.27 -1.85
N PHE A 64 -34.62 -21.41 -2.21
CA PHE A 64 -33.44 -21.47 -3.03
C PHE A 64 -33.77 -22.21 -4.34
N GLU A 65 -33.51 -21.58 -5.47
CA GLU A 65 -33.85 -22.09 -6.80
C GLU A 65 -32.59 -22.14 -7.66
N VAL A 66 -32.28 -23.31 -8.21
CA VAL A 66 -31.21 -23.47 -9.19
C VAL A 66 -31.71 -23.02 -10.57
N VAL A 67 -31.09 -21.99 -11.12
CA VAL A 67 -31.44 -21.40 -12.43
C VAL A 67 -30.72 -22.12 -13.57
N ALA A 68 -29.44 -22.42 -13.41
CA ALA A 68 -28.63 -23.07 -14.44
C ALA A 68 -27.43 -23.79 -13.83
N LYS A 69 -26.96 -24.84 -14.51
CA LYS A 69 -25.77 -25.60 -14.11
C LYS A 69 -24.85 -25.82 -15.31
N THR A 70 -23.55 -25.70 -15.10
CA THR A 70 -22.51 -26.07 -16.07
C THR A 70 -21.54 -27.02 -15.40
N VAL A 71 -21.20 -28.14 -16.05
CA VAL A 71 -20.36 -29.19 -15.46
C VAL A 71 -19.17 -29.44 -16.37
N GLN A 72 -17.97 -29.48 -15.78
CA GLN A 72 -16.75 -29.88 -16.47
C GLN A 72 -15.88 -30.71 -15.53
N ARG A 73 -15.77 -32.01 -15.81
CA ARG A 73 -15.05 -32.98 -14.96
C ARG A 73 -15.58 -32.89 -13.51
N GLU A 74 -14.71 -32.56 -12.56
CA GLU A 74 -15.00 -32.45 -11.13
C GLU A 74 -15.58 -31.10 -10.71
N ARG A 75 -15.71 -30.13 -11.64
CA ARG A 75 -16.22 -28.79 -11.33
C ARG A 75 -17.66 -28.62 -11.78
N VAL A 76 -18.47 -28.01 -10.92
CA VAL A 76 -19.86 -27.68 -11.18
C VAL A 76 -20.10 -26.21 -10.84
N ALA A 77 -20.47 -25.42 -11.84
CA ALA A 77 -20.92 -24.05 -11.64
C ALA A 77 -22.45 -24.03 -11.59
N VAL A 78 -23.01 -23.57 -10.47
CA VAL A 78 -24.46 -23.53 -10.21
C VAL A 78 -24.90 -22.10 -10.05
N ARG A 79 -25.68 -21.58 -11.00
CA ARG A 79 -26.36 -20.29 -10.85
C ARG A 79 -27.68 -20.49 -10.14
N TRP A 80 -27.97 -19.63 -9.19
CA TRP A 80 -29.15 -19.74 -8.34
C TRP A 80 -29.77 -18.39 -8.02
N VAL A 81 -31.01 -18.46 -7.57
CA VAL A 81 -31.78 -17.35 -7.01
C VAL A 81 -32.28 -17.79 -5.64
N ALA A 82 -32.05 -16.95 -4.62
CA ALA A 82 -32.60 -17.14 -3.30
C ALA A 82 -33.59 -16.01 -2.97
N THR A 83 -34.74 -16.34 -2.39
CA THR A 83 -35.75 -15.37 -1.96
C THR A 83 -36.18 -15.66 -0.53
N GLY A 84 -36.62 -14.64 0.20
CA GLY A 84 -37.14 -14.82 1.55
C GLY A 84 -37.35 -13.48 2.24
N THR A 85 -37.57 -13.51 3.54
CA THR A 85 -37.80 -12.35 4.39
C THR A 85 -36.82 -12.38 5.56
N PHE A 86 -36.04 -11.32 5.72
CA PHE A 86 -35.02 -11.23 6.77
C PHE A 86 -35.64 -10.88 8.12
N THR A 87 -36.31 -11.85 8.75
CA THR A 87 -37.10 -11.71 9.99
C THR A 87 -36.55 -12.53 11.16
N GLY A 88 -35.57 -13.39 10.91
CA GLY A 88 -35.02 -14.31 11.89
C GLY A 88 -33.94 -13.69 12.77
N GLN A 89 -32.87 -14.45 13.02
CA GLN A 89 -31.74 -13.98 13.81
C GLN A 89 -30.90 -12.94 13.06
N ALA A 90 -30.07 -12.22 13.82
CA ALA A 90 -29.07 -11.34 13.23
C ALA A 90 -28.09 -12.15 12.37
N TYR A 91 -27.74 -11.61 11.20
CA TYR A 91 -26.85 -12.25 10.24
C TYR A 91 -25.65 -11.35 9.97
N GLN A 92 -24.44 -11.87 10.19
CA GLN A 92 -23.18 -11.12 10.03
C GLN A 92 -23.17 -9.75 10.76
N GLY A 93 -23.76 -9.71 11.96
CA GLY A 93 -23.85 -8.50 12.79
C GLY A 93 -24.98 -7.54 12.42
N ILE A 94 -25.82 -7.88 11.45
CA ILE A 94 -26.97 -7.07 11.05
C ILE A 94 -28.24 -7.66 11.66
N ALA A 95 -29.01 -6.84 12.38
CA ALA A 95 -30.30 -7.26 12.92
C ALA A 95 -31.32 -7.48 11.79
N ALA A 96 -32.24 -8.43 11.99
CA ALA A 96 -33.34 -8.68 11.06
C ALA A 96 -34.16 -7.40 10.81
N THR A 97 -34.31 -7.03 9.55
CA THR A 97 -34.94 -5.77 9.13
C THR A 97 -36.39 -5.94 8.71
N GLY A 98 -36.86 -7.19 8.56
CA GLY A 98 -38.15 -7.53 7.98
C GLY A 98 -38.21 -7.35 6.45
N ALA A 99 -37.10 -6.99 5.81
CA ALA A 99 -37.06 -6.77 4.37
C ALA A 99 -37.24 -8.08 3.61
N ARG A 100 -38.00 -8.02 2.50
CA ARG A 100 -37.98 -9.08 1.50
C ARG A 100 -36.70 -9.00 0.70
N ILE A 101 -36.05 -10.14 0.52
CA ILE A 101 -34.82 -10.26 -0.22
C ILE A 101 -35.01 -11.13 -1.46
N ARG A 102 -34.28 -10.76 -2.51
CA ARG A 102 -34.05 -11.57 -3.70
C ARG A 102 -32.58 -11.45 -4.02
N LEU A 103 -31.87 -12.56 -3.86
CA LEU A 103 -30.44 -12.69 -4.08
C LEU A 103 -30.20 -13.56 -5.29
N GLU A 104 -29.17 -13.21 -6.04
CA GLU A 104 -28.68 -14.01 -7.14
C GLU A 104 -27.22 -14.33 -6.87
N GLY A 105 -26.79 -15.52 -7.29
CA GLY A 105 -25.42 -15.94 -7.07
C GLY A 105 -25.02 -17.10 -7.96
N ILE A 106 -23.74 -17.45 -7.85
CA ILE A 106 -23.14 -18.60 -8.49
C ILE A 106 -22.16 -19.27 -7.54
N ASP A 107 -22.27 -20.59 -7.45
CA ASP A 107 -21.37 -21.43 -6.68
C ASP A 107 -20.55 -22.27 -7.65
N GLU A 108 -19.23 -22.19 -7.55
CA GLU A 108 -18.31 -23.09 -8.24
C GLU A 108 -17.85 -24.18 -7.27
N LEU A 109 -18.54 -25.33 -7.33
CA LEU A 109 -18.24 -26.51 -6.53
C LEU A 109 -17.15 -27.35 -7.20
N GLN A 110 -16.18 -27.80 -6.41
CA GLN A 110 -15.28 -28.89 -6.75
C GLN A 110 -15.70 -30.15 -5.98
N VAL A 111 -15.98 -31.22 -6.73
CA VAL A 111 -16.48 -32.48 -6.19
C VAL A 111 -15.49 -33.61 -6.50
N ARG A 112 -15.04 -34.32 -5.46
CA ARG A 112 -14.17 -35.49 -5.56
C ARG A 112 -14.73 -36.62 -4.71
N ASP A 113 -14.67 -37.84 -5.23
CA ASP A 113 -15.16 -39.05 -4.55
C ASP A 113 -16.60 -38.94 -4.03
N GLY A 114 -17.44 -38.15 -4.72
CA GLY A 114 -18.84 -37.92 -4.36
C GLY A 114 -19.05 -36.88 -3.25
N LEU A 115 -18.03 -36.12 -2.87
CA LEU A 115 -18.08 -35.10 -1.81
C LEU A 115 -17.56 -33.75 -2.31
N ILE A 116 -18.12 -32.66 -1.78
CA ILE A 116 -17.66 -31.29 -2.01
C ILE A 116 -16.36 -31.09 -1.24
N VAL A 117 -15.27 -30.81 -1.96
CA VAL A 117 -13.96 -30.49 -1.36
C VAL A 117 -13.69 -28.98 -1.34
N GLU A 118 -14.35 -28.21 -2.21
CA GLU A 118 -14.23 -26.76 -2.26
C GLU A 118 -15.49 -26.14 -2.88
N ASN A 119 -15.91 -24.98 -2.38
CA ASN A 119 -16.91 -24.12 -3.01
C ASN A 119 -16.38 -22.68 -3.08
N ASN A 120 -16.43 -22.12 -4.28
CA ASN A 120 -16.16 -20.71 -4.52
C ASN A 120 -17.48 -20.00 -4.87
N ALA A 121 -18.13 -19.43 -3.86
CA ALA A 121 -19.44 -18.81 -3.98
C ALA A 121 -19.36 -17.29 -4.18
N TYR A 122 -20.07 -16.80 -5.19
CA TYR A 122 -20.20 -15.38 -5.54
C TYR A 122 -21.65 -14.95 -5.45
N THR A 123 -21.97 -14.16 -4.43
CA THR A 123 -23.33 -13.68 -4.14
C THR A 123 -23.41 -12.17 -4.34
N ASP A 124 -24.53 -11.68 -4.89
CA ASP A 124 -24.78 -10.24 -5.01
C ASP A 124 -25.06 -9.59 -3.64
N GLY A 125 -23.99 -9.34 -2.88
CA GLY A 125 -24.05 -8.71 -1.56
C GLY A 125 -24.43 -7.24 -1.60
N MET A 126 -24.23 -6.54 -2.73
CA MET A 126 -24.62 -5.13 -2.86
C MET A 126 -26.13 -4.97 -2.95
N THR A 127 -26.80 -5.82 -3.73
CA THR A 127 -28.27 -5.85 -3.79
C THR A 127 -28.86 -6.26 -2.44
N PHE A 128 -28.28 -7.25 -1.75
CA PHE A 128 -28.68 -7.59 -0.38
C PHE A 128 -28.61 -6.37 0.56
N ALA A 129 -27.43 -5.71 0.61
CA ALA A 129 -27.21 -4.56 1.49
C ALA A 129 -28.17 -3.40 1.20
N ARG A 130 -28.61 -3.22 -0.05
CA ARG A 130 -29.64 -2.23 -0.40
C ARG A 130 -31.03 -2.65 0.03
N GLN A 131 -31.42 -3.90 -0.24
CA GLN A 131 -32.74 -4.44 0.13
C GLN A 131 -32.99 -4.37 1.64
N ILE A 132 -31.94 -4.59 2.46
CA ILE A 132 -32.04 -4.48 3.93
C ILE A 132 -31.82 -3.06 4.46
N GLY A 133 -31.57 -2.07 3.59
CA GLY A 133 -31.42 -0.66 3.97
C GLY A 133 -30.04 -0.25 4.52
N LEU A 134 -29.02 -1.12 4.44
CA LEU A 134 -27.65 -0.80 4.83
C LEU A 134 -26.97 0.17 3.85
N LEU A 135 -27.30 0.07 2.56
CA LEU A 135 -26.79 0.95 1.51
C LEU A 135 -27.94 1.65 0.78
N PRO A 136 -27.80 2.95 0.45
CA PRO A 136 -28.79 3.65 -0.37
C PRO A 136 -28.71 3.21 -1.83
N GLU A 137 -29.83 3.33 -2.54
CA GLU A 137 -29.91 3.05 -3.97
C GLU A 137 -29.12 4.07 -4.82
N PRO A 138 -28.39 3.64 -5.86
CA PRO A 138 -27.74 4.55 -6.80
C PRO A 138 -28.74 5.55 -7.40
N GLY A 139 -28.27 6.78 -7.64
CA GLY A 139 -29.11 7.85 -8.18
C GLY A 139 -30.02 8.54 -7.17
N THR A 140 -30.14 8.03 -5.93
CA THR A 140 -30.91 8.72 -4.87
C THR A 140 -30.11 9.85 -4.21
N PRO A 141 -30.79 10.87 -3.64
CA PRO A 141 -30.12 11.91 -2.83
C PRO A 141 -29.35 11.35 -1.62
N ALA A 142 -29.81 10.24 -1.04
CA ALA A 142 -29.11 9.57 0.06
C ALA A 142 -27.75 9.02 -0.39
N TYR A 143 -27.70 8.36 -1.56
CA TYR A 143 -26.45 7.90 -2.16
C TYR A 143 -25.52 9.08 -2.51
N GLY A 144 -26.06 10.17 -3.06
CA GLY A 144 -25.30 11.39 -3.33
C GLY A 144 -24.62 11.98 -2.08
N ARG A 145 -25.31 11.99 -0.94
CA ARG A 145 -24.75 12.43 0.36
C ARG A 145 -23.63 11.50 0.85
N LEU A 146 -23.83 10.18 0.75
CA LEU A 146 -22.81 9.19 1.11
C LEU A 146 -21.54 9.38 0.26
N ALA A 147 -21.69 9.53 -1.06
CA ALA A 147 -20.59 9.78 -1.97
C ALA A 147 -19.88 11.13 -1.68
N ALA A 148 -20.64 12.18 -1.37
CA ALA A 148 -20.07 13.48 -1.00
C ALA A 148 -19.24 13.40 0.30
N ALA A 149 -19.71 12.67 1.31
CA ALA A 149 -18.99 12.43 2.55
C ALA A 149 -17.70 11.63 2.32
N ALA A 150 -17.77 10.56 1.53
CA ALA A 150 -16.60 9.80 1.12
C ALA A 150 -15.58 10.68 0.39
N ASN A 151 -16.03 11.51 -0.55
CA ASN A 151 -15.18 12.46 -1.28
C ASN A 151 -14.57 13.53 -0.38
N ALA A 152 -15.30 14.01 0.64
CA ALA A 152 -14.77 14.95 1.62
C ALA A 152 -13.65 14.32 2.44
N ARG A 153 -13.84 13.07 2.92
CA ARG A 153 -12.80 12.29 3.59
C ARG A 153 -11.57 12.12 2.70
N THR A 154 -11.76 11.73 1.43
CA THR A 154 -10.67 11.61 0.46
C THR A 154 -9.91 12.92 0.24
N ARG A 155 -10.61 14.06 0.19
CA ARG A 155 -9.95 15.38 0.08
C ARG A 155 -9.14 15.72 1.32
N ALA A 156 -9.64 15.40 2.51
CA ALA A 156 -8.94 15.63 3.77
C ALA A 156 -7.66 14.78 3.86
N THR A 157 -7.75 13.47 3.57
CA THR A 157 -6.59 12.58 3.57
C THR A 157 -5.57 12.97 2.50
N ARG A 158 -6.02 13.42 1.32
CA ARG A 158 -5.13 13.91 0.25
C ARG A 158 -4.26 15.09 0.68
N ARG A 159 -4.78 16.00 1.53
CA ARG A 159 -3.98 17.14 2.01
C ARG A 159 -2.79 16.70 2.86
N LEU A 160 -2.91 15.56 3.55
CA LEU A 160 -1.90 14.94 4.40
C LEU A 160 -1.00 13.95 3.64
N ALA A 161 -1.50 13.36 2.55
CA ALA A 161 -0.79 12.35 1.78
C ALA A 161 0.34 12.94 0.91
N GLY A 162 0.22 14.17 0.44
CA GLY A 162 1.31 14.83 -0.31
C GLY A 162 0.83 15.85 -1.34
N SER A 163 1.75 16.66 -1.82
CA SER A 163 1.51 17.72 -2.82
C SER A 163 1.15 17.14 -4.19
N ARG A 164 0.84 18.03 -5.12
CA ARG A 164 0.91 17.70 -6.55
C ARG A 164 2.39 17.67 -6.97
N PRO A 165 2.74 16.92 -8.03
CA PRO A 165 4.09 16.98 -8.58
C PRO A 165 4.38 18.41 -9.06
N GLU A 166 5.51 18.95 -8.62
CA GLU A 166 6.07 20.24 -9.03
C GLU A 166 7.30 19.96 -9.89
N GLU A 167 7.37 20.50 -11.11
CA GLU A 167 8.54 20.30 -11.96
C GLU A 167 9.67 21.22 -11.50
N ILE A 168 10.78 20.61 -11.06
CA ILE A 168 11.94 21.33 -10.52
C ILE A 168 13.10 21.42 -11.51
N ALA A 169 13.09 20.56 -12.52
CA ALA A 169 14.00 20.55 -13.66
C ALA A 169 13.38 19.72 -14.79
N ASP A 170 13.95 19.80 -15.99
CA ASP A 170 13.47 19.01 -17.13
C ASP A 170 13.44 17.52 -16.81
N GLY A 171 12.26 16.92 -16.93
CA GLY A 171 12.02 15.51 -16.63
C GLY A 171 12.08 15.14 -15.14
N VAL A 172 12.06 16.11 -14.22
CA VAL A 172 12.18 15.85 -12.76
C VAL A 172 11.08 16.60 -12.01
N TRP A 173 10.23 15.83 -11.31
CA TRP A 173 9.17 16.37 -10.47
C TRP A 173 9.39 16.04 -8.99
N LEU A 174 8.97 16.95 -8.14
CA LEU A 174 9.00 16.85 -6.69
C LEU A 174 7.58 16.65 -6.14
N VAL A 175 7.41 15.65 -5.29
CA VAL A 175 6.20 15.46 -4.46
C VAL A 175 6.59 15.61 -3.00
N ARG A 176 5.93 16.55 -2.30
CA ARG A 176 6.19 16.84 -0.88
C ARG A 176 5.13 16.26 0.03
N GLY A 177 5.52 15.58 1.09
CA GLY A 177 4.60 14.97 2.05
C GLY A 177 4.97 15.23 3.51
N GLY A 178 4.16 14.67 4.41
CA GLY A 178 4.21 14.97 5.83
C GLY A 178 3.61 16.33 6.19
N VAL A 179 3.68 16.66 7.47
CA VAL A 179 3.26 17.96 8.03
C VAL A 179 4.50 18.55 8.71
N PRO A 180 5.08 19.66 8.21
CA PRO A 180 4.47 20.70 7.36
C PRO A 180 4.68 20.59 5.83
N ARG A 181 5.00 19.41 5.28
CA ARG A 181 5.43 19.16 3.87
C ARG A 181 6.93 19.33 3.62
N SER A 182 7.73 18.74 4.49
CA SER A 182 9.18 18.70 4.33
C SER A 182 9.67 17.45 3.59
N MET A 183 8.93 16.34 3.56
CA MET A 183 9.44 15.07 3.00
C MET A 183 9.43 15.11 1.47
N ASN A 184 10.58 14.99 0.82
CA ASN A 184 10.71 15.07 -0.63
C ASN A 184 10.76 13.67 -1.26
N VAL A 185 10.00 13.49 -2.35
CA VAL A 185 10.09 12.33 -3.24
C VAL A 185 10.24 12.84 -4.67
N TYR A 186 11.24 12.33 -5.39
CA TYR A 186 11.52 12.73 -6.76
C TYR A 186 10.96 11.72 -7.75
N LEU A 187 10.34 12.22 -8.80
CA LEU A 187 9.88 11.44 -9.95
C LEU A 187 10.74 11.86 -11.13
N VAL A 188 11.56 10.94 -11.62
CA VAL A 188 12.51 11.18 -12.71
C VAL A 188 12.03 10.43 -13.94
N ARG A 189 11.85 11.14 -15.05
CA ARG A 189 11.54 10.52 -16.35
C ARG A 189 12.78 9.81 -16.86
N ASP A 190 12.67 8.52 -17.12
CA ASP A 190 13.70 7.77 -17.79
C ASP A 190 13.70 8.09 -19.29
N PRO A 191 14.80 8.60 -19.86
CA PRO A 191 14.87 8.92 -21.28
C PRO A 191 14.77 7.68 -22.19
N ALA A 192 15.03 6.47 -21.70
CA ALA A 192 15.01 5.26 -22.51
C ALA A 192 13.59 4.80 -22.87
N ASP A 193 12.62 4.96 -21.97
CA ASP A 193 11.26 4.42 -22.13
C ASP A 193 10.15 5.42 -21.74
N GLY A 194 10.50 6.61 -21.24
CA GLY A 194 9.57 7.65 -20.82
C GLY A 194 8.82 7.36 -19.51
N ARG A 195 9.07 6.23 -18.85
CA ARG A 195 8.46 5.86 -17.56
C ARG A 195 9.20 6.54 -16.41
N ILE A 196 8.62 6.45 -15.21
CA ILE A 196 9.12 7.14 -14.03
C ILE A 196 9.97 6.21 -13.16
N VAL A 197 11.19 6.65 -12.85
CA VAL A 197 11.97 6.18 -11.70
C VAL A 197 11.67 7.10 -10.52
N VAL A 198 11.27 6.51 -9.40
CA VAL A 198 11.07 7.25 -8.15
C VAL A 198 12.38 7.23 -7.38
N PHE A 199 12.94 8.40 -7.06
CA PHE A 199 14.14 8.52 -6.21
C PHE A 199 13.75 9.03 -4.84
N ASP A 200 14.12 8.26 -3.81
CA ASP A 200 13.48 8.24 -2.49
C ASP A 200 11.97 7.95 -2.54
N ALA A 201 11.40 7.52 -1.42
CA ALA A 201 9.98 7.16 -1.32
C ALA A 201 9.27 7.83 -0.13
N GLY A 202 9.92 8.76 0.58
CA GLY A 202 9.24 9.55 1.60
C GLY A 202 8.63 8.68 2.71
N ILE A 203 7.54 9.17 3.29
CA ILE A 203 6.81 8.48 4.37
C ILE A 203 5.65 7.63 3.83
N ARG A 204 5.18 6.65 4.60
CA ARG A 204 4.03 5.77 4.28
C ARG A 204 2.78 6.50 3.79
N ALA A 205 2.48 7.65 4.38
CA ALA A 205 1.32 8.45 3.97
C ALA A 205 1.38 8.93 2.50
N MET A 206 2.58 8.93 1.89
CA MET A 206 2.83 9.42 0.54
C MET A 206 2.52 8.43 -0.57
N THR A 207 2.31 7.14 -0.28
CA THR A 207 2.05 6.10 -1.29
C THR A 207 1.02 6.52 -2.33
N ALA A 208 -0.15 7.01 -1.90
CA ALA A 208 -1.22 7.39 -2.83
C ALA A 208 -0.89 8.66 -3.64
N ALA A 209 -0.10 9.59 -3.08
CA ALA A 209 0.31 10.80 -3.79
C ALA A 209 1.35 10.48 -4.86
N VAL A 210 2.36 9.68 -4.52
CA VAL A 210 3.44 9.24 -5.44
C VAL A 210 2.87 8.35 -6.54
N ALA A 211 2.05 7.34 -6.21
CA ALA A 211 1.43 6.46 -7.21
C ALA A 211 0.59 7.25 -8.24
N ARG A 212 -0.19 8.23 -7.77
CA ARG A 212 -0.99 9.09 -8.65
C ARG A 212 -0.11 9.99 -9.52
N ALA A 213 0.94 10.59 -8.96
CA ALA A 213 1.85 11.43 -9.72
C ALA A 213 2.57 10.62 -10.79
N GLY A 214 3.10 9.44 -10.44
CA GLY A 214 3.72 8.53 -11.38
C GLY A 214 2.77 8.08 -12.49
N ALA A 215 1.53 7.69 -12.17
CA ALA A 215 0.53 7.32 -13.16
C ALA A 215 0.23 8.47 -14.16
N ALA A 216 0.21 9.71 -13.69
CA ALA A 216 -0.02 10.88 -14.54
C ALA A 216 1.18 11.22 -15.45
N LEU A 217 2.39 10.79 -15.08
CA LEU A 217 3.64 11.19 -15.74
C LEU A 217 4.24 10.12 -16.68
N GLY A 218 3.63 8.92 -16.76
CA GLY A 218 4.09 7.82 -17.63
C GLY A 218 4.09 6.44 -16.97
N GLY A 219 3.71 6.35 -15.69
CA GLY A 219 3.73 5.12 -14.89
C GLY A 219 5.08 4.88 -14.24
N ILE A 220 5.07 4.45 -12.98
CA ILE A 220 6.30 4.12 -12.23
C ILE A 220 6.83 2.78 -12.73
N LYS A 221 8.14 2.69 -12.98
CA LYS A 221 8.79 1.41 -13.33
C LYS A 221 9.58 0.81 -12.17
N GLN A 222 10.20 1.64 -11.33
CA GLN A 222 10.95 1.22 -10.16
C GLN A 222 11.12 2.37 -9.17
N VAL A 223 11.52 2.01 -7.95
CA VAL A 223 12.01 2.93 -6.91
C VAL A 223 13.51 2.71 -6.75
N VAL A 224 14.27 3.80 -6.64
CA VAL A 224 15.65 3.79 -6.17
C VAL A 224 15.68 4.56 -4.86
N LEU A 225 15.96 3.86 -3.76
CA LEU A 225 16.07 4.49 -2.44
C LEU A 225 17.40 5.23 -2.35
N GLY A 226 17.37 6.48 -1.88
CA GLY A 226 18.57 7.20 -1.49
C GLY A 226 19.25 6.51 -0.31
N HIS A 227 18.44 6.03 0.64
CA HIS A 227 18.85 5.13 1.72
C HIS A 227 17.62 4.48 2.40
N GLY A 228 17.83 3.56 3.33
CA GLY A 228 16.78 2.72 3.92
C GLY A 228 16.08 3.24 5.18
N HIS A 229 16.24 4.51 5.57
CA HIS A 229 15.50 5.06 6.72
C HIS A 229 13.99 5.17 6.44
N GLN A 230 13.19 5.17 7.51
CA GLN A 230 11.73 5.04 7.48
C GLN A 230 11.04 6.14 6.65
N ASP A 231 11.59 7.35 6.68
CA ASP A 231 11.13 8.52 5.94
C ASP A 231 11.65 8.62 4.51
N HIS A 232 12.43 7.64 4.06
CA HIS A 232 12.93 7.53 2.69
C HIS A 232 12.44 6.26 1.99
N ARG A 233 12.07 5.22 2.73
CA ARG A 233 11.47 3.99 2.16
C ARG A 233 9.96 3.87 2.37
N GLY A 234 9.35 4.76 3.15
CA GLY A 234 8.00 4.61 3.68
C GLY A 234 6.90 4.35 2.64
N ALA A 235 6.92 5.01 1.47
CA ALA A 235 5.92 4.73 0.44
C ALA A 235 6.20 3.46 -0.39
N ALA A 236 7.45 2.99 -0.43
CA ALA A 236 7.93 1.99 -1.38
C ALA A 236 7.16 0.65 -1.33
N PRO A 237 6.84 0.04 -0.16
CA PRO A 237 6.07 -1.20 -0.10
C PRO A 237 4.71 -1.08 -0.79
N GLY A 238 4.07 0.08 -0.67
CA GLY A 238 2.75 0.34 -1.22
C GLY A 238 2.73 0.59 -2.73
N LEU A 239 3.87 0.90 -3.35
CA LEU A 239 3.98 1.17 -4.79
C LEU A 239 3.99 -0.11 -5.63
N ARG A 240 4.39 -1.26 -5.05
CA ARG A 240 4.37 -2.59 -5.71
C ARG A 240 5.13 -2.62 -7.04
N VAL A 241 6.29 -1.98 -7.07
CA VAL A 241 7.26 -1.98 -8.19
C VAL A 241 8.62 -2.45 -7.67
N PRO A 242 9.53 -2.91 -8.53
CA PRO A 242 10.91 -3.21 -8.12
C PRO A 242 11.54 -2.05 -7.35
N VAL A 243 12.25 -2.38 -6.26
CA VAL A 243 12.97 -1.42 -5.43
C VAL A 243 14.44 -1.75 -5.43
N LEU A 244 15.27 -0.74 -5.70
CA LEU A 244 16.72 -0.82 -5.68
C LEU A 244 17.25 0.10 -4.59
N CYS A 245 18.39 -0.26 -4.01
CA CYS A 245 19.14 0.58 -3.08
C CYS A 245 20.64 0.25 -3.19
N HIS A 246 21.48 0.94 -2.42
CA HIS A 246 22.88 0.56 -2.29
C HIS A 246 23.03 -0.80 -1.59
N PRO A 247 24.05 -1.63 -1.93
CA PRO A 247 24.28 -2.92 -1.28
C PRO A 247 24.32 -2.86 0.26
N ASP A 248 24.96 -1.82 0.80
CA ASP A 248 25.09 -1.63 2.26
C ASP A 248 23.75 -1.31 2.95
N ASP A 249 22.75 -0.89 2.18
CA ASP A 249 21.43 -0.53 2.69
C ASP A 249 20.37 -1.63 2.51
N VAL A 250 20.74 -2.76 1.90
CA VAL A 250 19.82 -3.89 1.68
C VAL A 250 19.26 -4.40 3.01
N ALA A 251 20.12 -4.58 4.01
CA ALA A 251 19.73 -5.12 5.31
C ALA A 251 18.74 -4.21 6.05
N ILE A 252 18.96 -2.90 6.04
CA ILE A 252 18.08 -1.94 6.72
C ILE A 252 16.74 -1.76 5.96
N ALA A 253 16.75 -1.80 4.62
CA ALA A 253 15.55 -1.67 3.81
C ALA A 253 14.62 -2.91 3.89
N GLN A 254 15.21 -4.11 3.98
CA GLN A 254 14.48 -5.37 4.19
C GLN A 254 14.14 -5.62 5.66
N GLY A 255 14.71 -4.85 6.58
CA GLY A 255 14.45 -4.96 8.02
C GLY A 255 13.05 -4.48 8.40
N ASP A 256 12.59 -4.91 9.57
CA ASP A 256 11.32 -4.52 10.18
C ASP A 256 11.32 -3.11 10.81
N GLY A 257 12.33 -2.30 10.48
CA GLY A 257 12.33 -0.87 10.76
C GLY A 257 12.78 -0.47 12.16
N GLY A 258 13.74 -1.20 12.74
CA GLY A 258 14.45 -0.76 13.94
C GLY A 258 15.05 0.65 13.79
N PHE A 259 15.17 1.38 14.89
CA PHE A 259 15.86 2.69 14.97
C PHE A 259 17.40 2.55 14.84
N SER A 260 17.87 1.54 14.12
CA SER A 260 19.28 1.22 13.99
C SER A 260 20.01 2.40 13.37
N GLY A 261 21.01 2.92 14.08
CA GLY A 261 21.83 4.04 13.63
C GLY A 261 21.46 5.40 14.18
N PHE A 262 20.31 5.55 14.88
CA PHE A 262 19.94 6.82 15.51
C PHE A 262 20.23 6.85 17.00
N ASP A 263 20.92 7.90 17.45
CA ASP A 263 21.04 8.25 18.87
C ASP A 263 20.09 9.41 19.21
N LEU A 264 18.81 9.07 19.39
CA LEU A 264 17.78 10.04 19.74
C LEU A 264 18.02 10.69 21.11
N SER A 265 18.92 10.16 21.94
CA SER A 265 19.30 10.80 23.21
C SER A 265 20.08 12.11 22.99
N LEU A 266 20.62 12.34 21.80
CA LEU A 266 21.27 13.61 21.45
C LEU A 266 20.27 14.73 21.11
N LEU A 267 18.99 14.40 20.90
CA LEU A 267 17.94 15.38 20.63
C LEU A 267 17.48 16.07 21.92
N LYS A 268 17.04 17.32 21.80
CA LYS A 268 16.40 18.09 22.88
C LYS A 268 14.91 17.77 22.98
N PRO A 269 14.29 17.84 24.17
CA PRO A 269 12.84 17.86 24.29
C PRO A 269 12.22 19.07 23.55
N PRO A 270 11.03 18.93 22.92
CA PRO A 270 10.20 17.73 22.90
C PRO A 270 10.57 16.72 21.80
N ALA A 271 11.47 17.06 20.87
CA ALA A 271 11.83 16.22 19.72
C ALA A 271 12.23 14.80 20.15
N ARG A 272 13.08 14.66 21.17
CA ARG A 272 13.48 13.35 21.75
C ARG A 272 12.30 12.41 22.02
N TRP A 273 11.16 12.93 22.47
CA TRP A 273 9.98 12.14 22.81
C TRP A 273 9.05 11.91 21.62
N LEU A 274 9.03 12.82 20.65
CA LEU A 274 8.16 12.73 19.48
C LEU A 274 8.71 11.78 18.42
N TYR A 275 10.02 11.81 18.16
CA TYR A 275 10.65 11.03 17.08
C TYR A 275 10.39 9.51 17.13
N PRO A 276 10.42 8.83 18.28
CA PRO A 276 10.09 7.41 18.36
C PRO A 276 8.68 7.08 17.84
N HIS A 277 7.72 7.99 18.01
CA HIS A 277 6.38 7.82 17.49
C HIS A 277 6.32 8.18 16.00
N LEU A 278 6.97 9.27 15.58
CA LEU A 278 6.97 9.72 14.19
C LEU A 278 7.58 8.68 13.24
N LEU A 279 8.76 8.16 13.56
CA LEU A 279 9.45 7.18 12.73
C LEU A 279 8.60 5.91 12.50
N LYS A 280 7.87 5.44 13.52
CA LYS A 280 6.91 4.32 13.38
C LYS A 280 5.76 4.65 12.44
N THR A 281 5.29 5.90 12.43
CA THR A 281 4.20 6.32 11.53
C THR A 281 4.67 6.58 10.09
N TRP A 282 5.95 6.89 9.93
CA TRP A 282 6.58 7.12 8.64
C TRP A 282 6.91 5.82 7.92
N ASP A 283 7.23 4.77 8.65
CA ASP A 283 7.59 3.48 8.08
C ASP A 283 6.42 2.82 7.32
N GLY A 284 6.72 2.30 6.13
CA GLY A 284 5.84 1.47 5.31
C GLY A 284 5.93 -0.02 5.61
N GLY A 285 6.97 -0.45 6.35
CA GLY A 285 7.35 -1.83 6.57
C GLY A 285 8.46 -2.30 5.61
N PRO A 286 8.99 -3.53 5.83
CA PRO A 286 10.04 -4.12 5.01
C PRO A 286 9.76 -4.03 3.50
N VAL A 287 10.82 -3.80 2.72
CA VAL A 287 10.77 -3.79 1.26
C VAL A 287 11.70 -4.87 0.71
N GLU A 288 11.20 -5.72 -0.17
CA GLU A 288 12.05 -6.64 -0.93
C GLU A 288 12.90 -5.87 -1.95
N ILE A 289 14.22 -6.03 -1.88
CA ILE A 289 15.16 -5.37 -2.79
C ILE A 289 15.35 -6.24 -4.03
N ALA A 290 14.92 -5.72 -5.18
CA ALA A 290 14.96 -6.41 -6.46
C ALA A 290 16.33 -6.34 -7.16
N GLY A 291 17.20 -5.43 -6.72
CA GLY A 291 18.54 -5.23 -7.26
C GLY A 291 19.26 -4.11 -6.52
N THR A 292 20.53 -3.90 -6.83
CA THR A 292 21.35 -2.87 -6.18
C THR A 292 21.89 -1.86 -7.19
N VAL A 293 22.20 -0.66 -6.70
CA VAL A 293 22.93 0.38 -7.44
C VAL A 293 24.14 0.84 -6.62
N GLN A 294 25.23 1.21 -7.28
CA GLN A 294 26.48 1.65 -6.65
C GLN A 294 27.07 2.87 -7.38
N GLU A 295 28.13 3.45 -6.82
CA GLU A 295 28.86 4.58 -7.44
C GLU A 295 29.09 4.35 -8.95
N GLY A 296 28.75 5.35 -9.76
CA GLY A 296 28.96 5.36 -11.20
C GLY A 296 27.85 4.68 -12.02
N ASP A 297 26.90 3.97 -11.39
CA ASP A 297 25.76 3.39 -12.10
C ASP A 297 24.83 4.47 -12.65
N ALA A 298 24.16 4.16 -13.77
CA ALA A 298 23.21 5.06 -14.40
C ALA A 298 21.76 4.80 -13.93
N VAL A 299 21.07 5.86 -13.50
CA VAL A 299 19.66 5.85 -13.09
C VAL A 299 18.93 6.98 -13.81
N ALA A 300 18.12 6.64 -14.82
CA ALA A 300 17.26 7.60 -15.54
C ALA A 300 17.98 8.89 -16.02
N GLY A 301 19.21 8.75 -16.54
CA GLY A 301 20.03 9.88 -17.00
C GLY A 301 20.85 10.58 -15.91
N PHE A 302 20.82 10.07 -14.67
CA PHE A 302 21.70 10.46 -13.58
C PHE A 302 22.77 9.39 -13.35
N GLU A 303 23.92 9.81 -12.82
CA GLU A 303 24.95 8.96 -12.26
C GLU A 303 24.78 8.86 -10.74
N VAL A 304 24.93 7.66 -10.19
CA VAL A 304 24.87 7.40 -8.75
C VAL A 304 26.16 7.85 -8.08
N VAL A 305 26.03 8.63 -7.00
CA VAL A 305 27.13 9.08 -6.15
C VAL A 305 26.92 8.55 -4.73
N HIS A 306 27.77 7.65 -4.28
CA HIS A 306 27.82 7.14 -2.92
C HIS A 306 28.32 8.22 -1.96
N CYS A 307 27.54 8.45 -0.91
CA CYS A 307 27.69 9.53 0.05
C CYS A 307 27.47 9.02 1.49
N PRO A 308 28.30 8.08 2.00
CA PRO A 308 28.09 7.46 3.29
C PRO A 308 28.26 8.44 4.47
N GLY A 309 27.82 8.00 5.65
CA GLY A 309 28.00 8.69 6.93
C GLY A 309 26.69 9.00 7.64
N HIS A 310 25.67 9.45 6.91
CA HIS A 310 24.30 9.49 7.44
C HIS A 310 23.73 8.08 7.55
N ALA A 311 23.82 7.33 6.45
CA ALA A 311 23.64 5.88 6.37
C ALA A 311 24.83 5.28 5.62
N ASP A 312 25.10 3.99 5.79
CA ASP A 312 26.23 3.30 5.15
C ASP A 312 26.05 3.29 3.61
N GLY A 313 24.84 3.02 3.13
CA GLY A 313 24.50 2.97 1.73
C GLY A 313 23.84 4.24 1.17
N LEU A 314 24.00 5.40 1.83
CA LEU A 314 23.42 6.64 1.32
C LEU A 314 23.97 7.00 -0.07
N ILE A 315 23.09 7.23 -1.02
CA ILE A 315 23.42 7.69 -2.38
C ILE A 315 22.70 9.01 -2.73
N ALA A 316 23.36 9.78 -3.59
CA ALA A 316 22.81 10.90 -4.33
C ALA A 316 22.76 10.55 -5.83
N LEU A 317 21.94 11.27 -6.59
CA LEU A 317 21.90 11.22 -8.05
C LEU A 317 22.44 12.52 -8.63
N TRP A 318 23.39 12.42 -9.55
CA TRP A 318 24.03 13.55 -10.24
C TRP A 318 23.73 13.53 -11.73
N ARG A 319 23.24 14.65 -12.29
CA ARG A 319 23.05 14.83 -13.72
C ARG A 319 23.94 15.95 -14.24
N SER A 320 24.94 15.58 -15.04
CA SER A 320 25.94 16.51 -15.56
C SER A 320 25.39 17.51 -16.58
N SER A 321 24.34 17.15 -17.32
CA SER A 321 23.78 17.97 -18.41
C SER A 321 23.23 19.32 -17.94
N ASP A 322 22.64 19.38 -16.74
CA ASP A 322 22.12 20.59 -16.12
C ASP A 322 22.72 20.87 -14.72
N ARG A 323 23.70 20.05 -14.30
CA ARG A 323 24.36 20.12 -13.00
C ARG A 323 23.37 20.02 -11.83
N LEU A 324 22.39 19.14 -11.95
CA LEU A 324 21.38 18.87 -10.92
C LEU A 324 21.84 17.73 -10.01
N ALA A 325 21.79 17.96 -8.69
CA ALA A 325 21.98 16.92 -7.68
C ALA A 325 20.66 16.66 -6.93
N LEU A 326 20.23 15.40 -6.85
CA LEU A 326 19.20 14.93 -5.92
C LEU A 326 19.92 14.20 -4.80
N SER A 327 19.97 14.78 -3.60
CA SER A 327 20.98 14.41 -2.62
C SER A 327 20.48 13.56 -1.47
N SER A 328 19.18 13.25 -1.40
CA SER A 328 18.60 12.58 -0.22
C SER A 328 19.10 13.28 1.06
N ASP A 329 19.58 12.53 2.05
CA ASP A 329 20.02 13.07 3.35
C ASP A 329 21.52 13.42 3.43
N VAL A 330 22.19 13.67 2.29
CA VAL A 330 23.59 14.16 2.32
C VAL A 330 23.71 15.49 3.07
N PHE A 331 22.72 16.38 2.94
CA PHE A 331 22.61 17.61 3.71
C PHE A 331 21.14 17.94 3.98
N TYR A 332 20.89 18.76 5.00
CA TYR A 332 19.57 19.30 5.30
C TYR A 332 19.49 20.79 5.03
N THR A 333 18.33 21.26 4.57
CA THR A 333 17.94 22.68 4.60
C THR A 333 16.88 22.96 5.66
N ALA A 334 16.60 21.99 6.51
CA ALA A 334 15.74 22.12 7.69
C ALA A 334 16.48 21.68 8.95
N ASN A 335 16.07 22.24 10.09
CA ASN A 335 16.44 21.72 11.39
C ASN A 335 15.35 20.75 11.87
N PRO A 336 15.64 19.44 11.97
CA PRO A 336 14.64 18.44 12.38
C PRO A 336 14.13 18.62 13.83
N GLU A 337 14.84 19.35 14.70
CA GLU A 337 14.39 19.63 16.07
C GLU A 337 13.42 20.81 16.16
N THR A 338 13.64 21.85 15.35
CA THR A 338 12.87 23.11 15.43
C THR A 338 11.89 23.30 14.27
N GLY A 339 12.02 22.51 13.20
CA GLY A 339 11.28 22.69 11.95
C GLY A 339 11.67 23.94 11.16
N GLN A 340 12.71 24.68 11.57
CA GLN A 340 13.15 25.89 10.88
C GLN A 340 13.91 25.53 9.61
N HIS A 341 13.54 26.17 8.49
CA HIS A 341 14.25 26.04 7.22
C HIS A 341 15.38 27.07 7.14
N GLY A 342 16.44 26.78 6.39
CA GLY A 342 17.59 27.69 6.25
C GLY A 342 18.68 27.16 5.32
N ALA A 343 19.90 27.69 5.53
CA ALA A 343 21.09 27.30 4.81
C ALA A 343 21.39 25.80 4.96
N PRO A 344 22.06 25.17 3.97
CA PRO A 344 22.42 23.77 4.06
C PRO A 344 23.31 23.51 5.27
N ARG A 345 23.13 22.33 5.87
CA ARG A 345 23.87 21.88 7.05
C ARG A 345 24.05 20.37 7.04
N VAL A 346 25.02 19.89 7.81
CA VAL A 346 25.17 18.46 8.07
C VAL A 346 23.93 17.94 8.80
N PRO A 347 23.42 16.73 8.49
CA PRO A 347 22.40 16.09 9.32
C PRO A 347 22.83 16.05 10.78
N LEU A 348 21.86 16.19 11.70
CA LEU A 348 22.17 16.20 13.13
C LEU A 348 22.90 14.92 13.54
N ARG A 349 23.81 15.00 14.52
CA ARG A 349 24.55 13.84 15.05
C ARG A 349 23.64 12.70 15.50
N ALA A 350 22.45 13.03 15.99
CA ALA A 350 21.41 12.06 16.37
C ALA A 350 21.00 11.11 15.24
N PHE A 351 21.20 11.51 13.98
CA PHE A 351 20.79 10.79 12.79
C PHE A 351 21.95 10.34 11.90
N ASN A 352 23.21 10.50 12.33
CA ASN A 352 24.37 10.10 11.55
C ASN A 352 25.05 8.88 12.19
N LEU A 353 25.36 7.88 11.37
CA LEU A 353 26.25 6.77 11.75
C LEU A 353 27.69 7.25 11.97
N ASP A 354 28.21 8.02 11.02
CA ASP A 354 29.51 8.69 11.09
C ASP A 354 29.38 10.15 10.62
N HIS A 355 29.48 11.06 11.58
CA HIS A 355 29.32 12.49 11.34
C HIS A 355 30.44 13.12 10.50
N GLU A 356 31.69 12.64 10.63
CA GLU A 356 32.80 13.17 9.84
C GLU A 356 32.77 12.63 8.42
N GLN A 357 32.35 11.38 8.25
CA GLN A 357 32.08 10.81 6.93
C GLN A 357 30.92 11.54 6.23
N ALA A 358 29.85 11.88 6.95
CA ALA A 358 28.76 12.70 6.40
C ALA A 358 29.27 14.08 5.90
N ARG A 359 30.19 14.71 6.64
CA ARG A 359 30.85 15.96 6.19
C ARG A 359 31.71 15.74 4.96
N ALA A 360 32.44 14.63 4.88
CA ALA A 360 33.22 14.27 3.69
C ALA A 360 32.32 14.06 2.47
N SER A 361 31.16 13.43 2.64
CA SER A 361 30.15 13.25 1.60
C SER A 361 29.56 14.57 1.09
N ILE A 362 29.33 15.55 1.97
CA ILE A 362 28.95 16.92 1.56
C ILE A 362 30.05 17.56 0.71
N ARG A 363 31.33 17.44 1.11
CA ARG A 363 32.47 17.96 0.32
C ARG A 363 32.58 17.27 -1.04
N LYS A 364 32.36 15.94 -1.09
CA LYS A 364 32.32 15.17 -2.34
C LYS A 364 31.24 15.70 -3.29
N LEU A 365 30.02 15.94 -2.78
CA LEU A 365 28.93 16.51 -3.58
C LEU A 365 29.23 17.94 -4.03
N ALA A 366 29.85 18.76 -3.17
CA ALA A 366 30.25 20.13 -3.52
C ALA A 366 31.25 20.18 -4.69
N ALA A 367 32.19 19.22 -4.74
CA ALA A 367 33.21 19.13 -5.79
C ALA A 367 32.63 18.88 -7.20
N LEU A 368 31.39 18.38 -7.30
CA LEU A 368 30.67 18.23 -8.57
C LEU A 368 30.17 19.57 -9.13
N ARG A 369 30.23 20.65 -8.33
CA ARG A 369 29.78 22.00 -8.65
C ARG A 369 28.33 22.06 -9.16
N PRO A 370 27.34 21.65 -8.34
CA PRO A 370 25.94 21.67 -8.75
C PRO A 370 25.49 23.09 -9.09
N ALA A 371 24.62 23.23 -10.09
CA ALA A 371 23.85 24.46 -10.28
C ALA A 371 22.65 24.52 -9.33
N ALA A 372 22.09 23.35 -9.01
CA ALA A 372 21.03 23.16 -8.02
C ALA A 372 21.22 21.82 -7.30
N ALA A 373 20.91 21.78 -6.01
CA ALA A 373 20.91 20.56 -5.21
C ALA A 373 19.62 20.47 -4.38
N TRP A 374 18.96 19.32 -4.43
CA TRP A 374 17.68 19.09 -3.79
C TRP A 374 17.79 17.94 -2.76
N PRO A 375 17.67 18.23 -1.46
CA PRO A 375 17.77 17.23 -0.39
C PRO A 375 16.46 16.49 -0.14
N GLY A 376 16.54 15.37 0.57
CA GLY A 376 15.40 14.55 0.99
C GLY A 376 14.38 15.31 1.84
N HIS A 377 14.78 16.44 2.44
CA HIS A 377 13.90 17.27 3.26
C HIS A 377 13.95 18.76 2.89
N ALA A 378 12.76 19.37 2.83
CA ALA A 378 12.52 20.81 2.68
C ALA A 378 12.91 21.38 1.31
N GLU A 379 13.67 22.48 1.29
CA GLU A 379 13.93 23.27 0.09
C GLU A 379 15.24 22.87 -0.60
N GLY A 380 15.25 22.96 -1.93
CA GLY A 380 16.48 22.90 -2.71
C GLY A 380 17.30 24.18 -2.58
N ILE A 381 18.59 24.07 -2.89
CA ILE A 381 19.52 25.20 -2.95
C ILE A 381 19.94 25.45 -4.39
N SER A 382 20.17 26.72 -4.72
CA SER A 382 20.65 27.18 -6.04
C SER A 382 21.65 28.33 -5.87
N GLY A 383 22.24 28.79 -6.97
CA GLY A 383 23.26 29.84 -6.97
C GLY A 383 24.66 29.24 -6.72
N ASP A 384 25.41 29.80 -5.77
CA ASP A 384 26.73 29.28 -5.39
C ASP A 384 26.58 28.06 -4.46
N VAL A 385 26.16 26.93 -5.05
CA VAL A 385 25.89 25.69 -4.30
C VAL A 385 27.18 25.08 -3.74
N GLU A 386 28.29 25.13 -4.48
CA GLU A 386 29.60 24.65 -4.02
C GLU A 386 29.99 25.31 -2.70
N SER A 387 30.02 26.65 -2.64
CA SER A 387 30.41 27.34 -1.40
C SER A 387 29.38 27.15 -0.27
N GLN A 388 28.09 27.03 -0.60
CA GLN A 388 27.06 26.74 0.40
C GLN A 388 27.28 25.38 1.06
N LEU A 389 27.57 24.34 0.28
CA LEU A 389 27.86 23.00 0.79
C LEU A 389 29.20 22.92 1.53
N LEU A 390 30.24 23.62 1.05
CA LEU A 390 31.52 23.68 1.78
C LEU A 390 31.36 24.32 3.16
N ARG A 391 30.61 25.43 3.25
CA ARG A 391 30.27 26.04 4.55
C ARG A 391 29.46 25.10 5.43
N ALA A 392 28.49 24.37 4.85
CA ALA A 392 27.72 23.37 5.58
C ALA A 392 28.62 22.29 6.20
N ALA A 393 29.59 21.79 5.44
CA ALA A 393 30.55 20.79 5.89
C ALA A 393 31.58 21.31 6.92
N GLU A 394 31.61 22.62 7.19
CA GLU A 394 32.43 23.25 8.23
C GLU A 394 31.67 23.45 9.55
N THR A 395 30.33 23.54 9.50
CA THR A 395 29.50 23.73 10.70
C THR A 395 29.53 22.52 11.65
N THR A 396 29.54 22.77 12.97
CA THR A 396 29.72 21.78 14.05
C THR A 396 28.41 21.21 14.59
#